data_AF-A0A5K1DY85-F1
#
_entry.id   AF-A0A5K1DY85-F1
#
_cell.length_a   1.000
_cell.length_b   1.000
_cell.length_c   1.000
_cell.angle_alpha   90.00
_cell.angle_beta   90.00
_cell.angle_gamma   90.00
#
_symmetry.space_group_name_H-M   'P 1'
#
loop_
_entity.id
_entity.type
_entity.pdbx_description
1 polymer ?
#
loop_
_entity_poly.entity_id
_entity_poly.type
_entity_poly.pdbx_seq_one_letter_code
_entity_poly.pdbx_strand_id
1 'polypeptide(L)'
;VLQHLGDFPQKLSQHCHALYDYAPMPPVTYPELRDEMWCHRYYLRNLCDEIRFPNWPIVEHVEFLQSLLVMWREELTRRPMDLSEEEACKILEIPLDSDMSSGSTDNHIQETESDIYNKSKQIENIDEECLKRQYRKLAMRYHPDKNPEGREKFLAVQKAYERLQ
;
A
#
# COMPACT_ATOMS: atom_id res chain seq x y z
N VAL A 1 -11.63 13.88 -8.03
CA VAL A 1 -10.43 14.76 -7.86
C VAL A 1 -10.43 15.53 -6.54
N LEU A 2 -11.57 16.02 -6.01
CA LEU A 2 -11.62 16.77 -4.73
C LEU A 2 -12.15 15.97 -3.52
N GLN A 3 -12.19 14.64 -3.60
CA GLN A 3 -12.83 13.81 -2.56
C GLN A 3 -12.13 13.93 -1.20
N HIS A 4 -10.83 14.21 -1.19
CA HIS A 4 -10.06 14.50 0.03
C HIS A 4 -10.50 15.79 0.75
N LEU A 5 -11.12 16.74 0.03
CA LEU A 5 -11.67 17.96 0.62
C LEU A 5 -13.04 17.73 1.28
N GLY A 6 -13.73 16.63 0.97
CA GLY A 6 -15.05 16.31 1.48
C GLY A 6 -16.01 17.51 1.46
N ASP A 7 -16.62 17.81 2.60
CA ASP A 7 -17.54 18.95 2.77
C ASP A 7 -16.83 20.26 3.15
N PHE A 8 -15.50 20.28 3.19
CA PHE A 8 -14.75 21.47 3.59
C PHE A 8 -15.07 22.70 2.74
N PRO A 9 -15.21 22.62 1.40
CA PRO A 9 -15.62 23.77 0.59
C PRO A 9 -17.00 24.32 0.99
N GLN A 10 -17.94 23.45 1.38
CA GLN A 10 -19.26 23.85 1.87
C GLN A 10 -19.20 24.44 3.28
N LYS A 11 -18.31 23.94 4.14
CA LYS A 11 -18.08 24.50 5.48
C LYS A 11 -17.38 25.85 5.42
N LEU A 12 -16.46 26.04 4.47
CA LEU A 12 -15.71 27.28 4.31
C LEU A 12 -16.61 28.44 3.86
N SER A 13 -17.63 28.16 3.03
CA SER A 13 -18.59 29.17 2.59
C SER A 13 -19.50 29.66 3.72
N GLN A 14 -19.76 28.81 4.72
CA GLN A 14 -20.53 29.15 5.93
C GLN A 14 -19.66 29.75 7.03
N HIS A 15 -18.41 29.29 7.13
CA HIS A 15 -17.44 29.69 8.14
C HIS A 15 -16.08 29.95 7.49
N CYS A 16 -15.82 31.21 7.14
CA CYS A 16 -14.59 31.63 6.47
C CYS A 16 -13.32 31.42 7.32
N HIS A 17 -13.45 31.21 8.63
CA HIS A 17 -12.33 30.94 9.55
C HIS A 17 -12.16 29.43 9.85
N ALA A 18 -12.90 28.56 9.16
CA ALA A 18 -12.76 27.11 9.34
C ALA A 18 -11.37 26.66 8.89
N LEU A 19 -10.65 25.99 9.80
CA LEU A 19 -9.35 25.39 9.50
C LEU A 19 -9.56 24.06 8.75
N TYR A 20 -8.78 23.85 7.70
CA TYR A 20 -8.76 22.58 6.97
C TYR A 20 -8.11 21.50 7.83
N ASP A 21 -8.82 20.38 8.03
CA ASP A 21 -8.22 19.19 8.63
C ASP A 21 -7.86 18.22 7.51
N TYR A 22 -6.57 17.90 7.41
CA TYR A 22 -6.04 17.02 6.38
C TYR A 22 -6.62 15.61 6.52
N ALA A 23 -7.23 15.10 5.44
CA ALA A 23 -7.69 13.72 5.34
C ALA A 23 -6.87 12.98 4.26
N PRO A 24 -5.98 12.04 4.63
CA PRO A 24 -5.21 11.27 3.66
C PRO A 24 -6.15 10.36 2.87
N MET A 25 -6.02 10.41 1.53
CA MET A 25 -6.76 9.54 0.64
C MET A 25 -6.03 8.19 0.56
N PRO A 26 -6.67 7.07 0.92
CA PRO A 26 -6.07 5.76 0.69
C PRO A 26 -5.76 5.58 -0.81
N PRO A 27 -4.66 4.91 -1.17
CA PRO A 27 -4.43 4.46 -2.54
C PRO A 27 -5.63 3.63 -3.01
N VAL A 28 -6.08 3.89 -4.23
CA VAL A 28 -7.17 3.14 -4.84
C VAL A 28 -6.58 1.92 -5.54
N THR A 29 -6.86 0.73 -5.01
CA THR A 29 -6.56 -0.54 -5.66
C THR A 29 -7.79 -1.09 -6.35
N TYR A 30 -7.59 -1.65 -7.54
CA TYR A 30 -8.60 -2.40 -8.26
C TYR A 30 -8.19 -3.87 -8.21
N PRO A 31 -8.87 -4.72 -7.40
CA PRO A 31 -8.49 -6.13 -7.26
C PRO A 31 -8.47 -6.88 -8.59
N GLU A 32 -9.35 -6.49 -9.51
CA GLU A 32 -9.49 -7.02 -10.87
C GLU A 32 -8.23 -6.81 -11.73
N LEU A 33 -7.45 -5.75 -11.45
CA LEU A 33 -6.27 -5.35 -12.22
C LEU A 33 -4.95 -5.79 -11.57
N ARG A 34 -5.00 -6.55 -10.46
CA ARG A 34 -3.79 -6.89 -9.67
C ARG A 34 -2.75 -7.64 -10.51
N ASP A 35 -3.19 -8.57 -11.34
CA ASP A 35 -2.33 -9.42 -12.16
C ASP A 35 -2.24 -8.96 -13.63
N GLU A 36 -2.69 -7.74 -13.92
CA GLU A 36 -2.66 -7.19 -15.27
C GLU A 36 -1.38 -6.38 -15.50
N MET A 37 -0.58 -6.83 -16.46
CA MET A 37 0.62 -6.12 -16.89
C MET A 37 0.30 -5.25 -18.11
N TRP A 38 0.23 -3.95 -17.91
CA TRP A 38 0.04 -2.96 -18.97
C TRP A 38 1.39 -2.40 -19.43
N CYS A 39 1.69 -2.49 -20.73
CA CYS A 39 2.89 -1.91 -21.31
C CYS A 39 2.56 -1.21 -22.63
N HIS A 40 2.95 0.05 -22.74
CA HIS A 40 2.68 0.95 -23.88
C HIS A 40 1.18 1.12 -24.18
N ARG A 41 0.59 0.20 -24.95
CA ARG A 41 -0.82 0.20 -25.37
C ARG A 41 -1.48 -1.19 -25.30
N TYR A 42 -0.78 -2.16 -24.72
CA TYR A 42 -1.18 -3.56 -24.74
C TYR A 42 -1.14 -4.14 -23.33
N TYR A 43 -2.15 -4.94 -23.02
CA TYR A 43 -2.09 -5.87 -21.91
C TYR A 43 -1.23 -7.07 -22.32
N LEU A 44 -0.13 -7.29 -21.63
CA LEU A 44 0.80 -8.38 -21.96
C LEU A 44 0.12 -9.75 -21.88
N ARG A 45 -0.85 -9.92 -20.98
CA ARG A 45 -1.67 -11.14 -20.87
C ARG A 45 -2.37 -11.49 -22.19
N ASN A 46 -2.88 -10.49 -22.92
CA ASN A 46 -3.60 -10.70 -24.17
C ASN A 46 -2.68 -11.17 -25.30
N LEU A 47 -1.38 -10.87 -25.24
CA LEU A 47 -0.39 -11.37 -26.19
C LEU A 47 -0.08 -12.87 -25.98
N CYS A 48 -0.32 -13.38 -24.77
CA CYS A 48 -0.13 -14.80 -24.44
C CYS A 48 -1.40 -15.65 -24.69
N ASP A 49 -2.54 -15.02 -24.96
CA ASP A 49 -3.83 -15.70 -25.17
C ASP A 49 -4.11 -15.91 -26.66
N GLU A 50 -3.55 -17.00 -27.21
CA GLU A 50 -3.76 -17.40 -28.60
C GLU A 50 -5.19 -17.90 -28.89
N ILE A 51 -5.97 -18.23 -27.84
CA ILE A 51 -7.35 -18.74 -27.97
C ILE A 51 -8.31 -17.58 -28.20
N ARG A 52 -8.20 -16.52 -27.39
CA ARG A 52 -9.09 -15.36 -27.46
C ARG A 52 -8.62 -14.33 -28.47
N PHE A 53 -7.31 -14.22 -28.71
CA PHE A 53 -6.71 -13.24 -29.61
C PHE A 53 -5.74 -13.89 -30.62
N PRO A 54 -6.25 -14.73 -31.55
CA PRO A 54 -5.40 -15.31 -32.59
C PRO A 54 -4.86 -14.22 -33.54
N ASN A 55 -3.56 -14.26 -33.81
CA ASN A 55 -2.85 -13.36 -34.75
C ASN A 55 -3.02 -11.86 -34.47
N TRP A 56 -3.06 -11.45 -33.20
CA TRP A 56 -3.27 -10.05 -32.83
C TRP A 56 -2.14 -9.13 -33.36
N PRO A 57 -2.42 -8.19 -34.29
CA PRO A 57 -1.37 -7.38 -34.89
C PRO A 57 -0.89 -6.26 -33.96
N ILE A 58 0.42 -6.13 -33.81
CA ILE A 58 1.07 -5.08 -33.01
C ILE A 58 1.44 -3.91 -33.92
N VAL A 59 0.73 -2.77 -33.77
CA VAL A 59 0.88 -1.61 -34.66
C VAL A 59 2.23 -0.90 -34.50
N GLU A 60 2.63 -0.61 -33.27
CA GLU A 60 3.85 0.15 -32.93
C GLU A 60 4.89 -0.78 -32.29
N HIS A 61 5.27 -1.86 -33.00
CA HIS A 61 6.10 -2.94 -32.43
C HIS A 61 7.48 -2.48 -31.92
N VAL A 62 8.09 -1.47 -32.54
CA VAL A 62 9.40 -0.93 -32.10
C VAL A 62 9.27 -0.17 -30.78
N GLU A 63 8.31 0.74 -30.69
CA GLU A 63 8.07 1.52 -29.46
C GLU A 63 7.64 0.60 -28.32
N PHE A 64 6.74 -0.35 -28.62
CA PHE A 64 6.33 -1.37 -27.67
C PHE A 64 7.52 -2.16 -27.11
N LEU A 65 8.42 -2.65 -27.97
CA LEU A 65 9.59 -3.40 -27.52
C LEU A 65 10.53 -2.54 -26.66
N GLN A 66 10.74 -1.26 -27.03
CA GLN A 66 11.54 -0.33 -26.25
C GLN A 66 10.94 -0.10 -24.86
N SER A 67 9.63 0.19 -24.78
CA SER A 67 8.92 0.35 -23.51
C SER A 67 8.96 -0.92 -22.67
N LEU A 68 8.80 -2.09 -23.29
CA LEU A 68 8.87 -3.37 -22.62
C LEU A 68 10.25 -3.62 -22.00
N LEU A 69 11.33 -3.34 -22.74
CA LEU A 69 12.70 -3.49 -22.25
C LEU A 69 13.02 -2.51 -21.11
N VAL A 70 12.53 -1.27 -21.20
CA VAL A 70 12.69 -0.27 -20.14
C VAL A 70 11.98 -0.74 -18.87
N MET A 71 10.71 -1.13 -18.99
CA MET A 71 9.89 -1.61 -17.86
C MET A 71 10.49 -2.87 -17.24
N TRP A 72 10.97 -3.81 -18.05
CA TRP A 72 11.66 -5.02 -17.57
C TRP A 72 12.95 -4.69 -16.82
N ARG A 73 13.75 -3.75 -17.33
CA ARG A 73 14.97 -3.31 -16.63
C ARG A 73 14.64 -2.65 -15.29
N GLU A 74 13.61 -1.81 -15.26
CA GLU A 74 13.13 -1.19 -14.01
C GLU A 74 12.70 -2.26 -13.00
N GLU A 75 11.94 -3.27 -13.45
CA GLU A 75 11.52 -4.40 -12.63
C GLU A 75 12.70 -5.19 -12.07
N LEU A 76 13.73 -5.47 -12.89
CA LEU A 76 14.96 -6.12 -12.43
C LEU A 76 15.75 -5.28 -11.41
N THR A 77 15.61 -3.95 -11.47
CA THR A 77 16.23 -3.04 -10.49
C THR A 77 15.33 -2.74 -9.29
N ARG A 78 14.07 -3.20 -9.28
CA ARG A 78 13.21 -3.05 -8.10
C ARG A 78 13.85 -3.83 -6.97
N ARG A 79 14.16 -3.11 -5.90
CA ARG A 79 14.50 -3.76 -4.64
C ARG A 79 13.20 -4.36 -4.10
N PRO A 80 13.21 -5.62 -3.61
CA PRO A 80 12.11 -6.11 -2.81
C PRO A 80 11.88 -5.11 -1.68
N MET A 81 10.63 -4.84 -1.32
CA MET A 81 10.31 -3.92 -0.23
C MET A 81 11.09 -4.37 1.01
N ASP A 82 12.08 -3.57 1.45
CA ASP A 82 12.96 -3.92 2.58
C ASP A 82 12.22 -4.05 3.92
N LEU A 83 10.91 -3.79 3.94
CA LEU A 83 10.06 -3.81 5.13
C LEU A 83 9.32 -5.14 5.19
N SER A 84 9.55 -5.89 6.26
CA SER A 84 8.78 -7.11 6.55
C SER A 84 7.33 -6.76 6.90
N GLU A 85 6.41 -7.69 6.69
CA GLU A 85 4.99 -7.47 7.00
C GLU A 85 4.76 -7.24 8.50
N GLU A 86 5.56 -7.90 9.34
CA GLU A 86 5.50 -7.72 10.78
C GLU A 86 5.94 -6.32 11.20
N GLU A 87 7.01 -5.80 10.60
CA GLU A 87 7.45 -4.42 10.83
C GLU A 87 6.43 -3.42 10.33
N ALA A 88 5.78 -3.69 9.19
CA ALA A 88 4.70 -2.86 8.69
C ALA A 88 3.50 -2.83 9.66
N CYS A 89 3.09 -3.97 10.21
CA CYS A 89 2.03 -4.04 11.22
C CYS A 89 2.40 -3.26 12.50
N LYS A 90 3.66 -3.39 12.95
CA LYS A 90 4.20 -2.65 14.11
C LYS A 90 4.16 -1.14 13.88
N ILE A 91 4.58 -0.68 12.69
CA ILE A 91 4.57 0.76 12.33
C ILE A 91 3.15 1.30 12.27
N LEU A 92 2.20 0.50 11.75
CA LEU A 92 0.79 0.88 11.64
C LEU A 92 -0.02 0.67 12.92
N GLU A 93 0.62 0.21 14.00
CA GLU A 93 -0.04 -0.07 15.28
C GLU A 93 -1.29 -0.97 15.08
N ILE A 94 -1.23 -1.94 14.16
CA ILE A 94 -2.31 -2.89 13.91
C ILE A 94 -2.17 -4.02 14.93
N PRO A 95 -3.20 -4.28 15.77
CA PRO A 95 -3.16 -5.42 16.67
C PRO A 95 -3.21 -6.70 15.84
N LEU A 96 -2.09 -7.41 15.78
CA LEU A 96 -2.10 -8.85 15.58
C LEU A 96 -2.58 -9.38 16.93
N ASP A 97 -3.74 -10.04 17.01
CA ASP A 97 -4.28 -10.52 18.29
C ASP A 97 -3.29 -11.50 18.96
N SER A 98 -2.40 -10.94 19.76
CA SER A 98 -1.49 -11.59 20.70
C SER A 98 -1.27 -10.66 21.89
N ASP A 99 -2.34 -10.08 22.45
CA ASP A 99 -2.24 -9.34 23.71
C ASP A 99 -2.76 -10.20 24.86
N MET A 100 -1.86 -10.57 25.78
CA MET A 100 -1.91 -10.22 27.21
C MET A 100 -0.82 -11.00 27.99
N SER A 101 0.35 -10.40 28.23
CA SER A 101 1.02 -10.50 29.54
C SER A 101 2.08 -9.43 29.73
N SER A 102 1.69 -8.37 30.43
CA SER A 102 2.60 -7.57 31.25
C SER A 102 3.32 -8.47 32.26
N GLY A 103 4.65 -8.48 32.26
CA GLY A 103 5.45 -9.06 33.35
C GLY A 103 6.72 -9.76 32.87
N SER A 104 7.86 -9.21 33.26
CA SER A 104 9.22 -9.66 33.00
C SER A 104 9.46 -11.16 33.25
N THR A 105 10.17 -11.84 32.35
CA THR A 105 11.40 -12.60 32.61
C THR A 105 12.02 -13.06 31.29
N ASP A 106 13.33 -12.90 31.16
CA ASP A 106 14.17 -13.54 30.14
C ASP A 106 13.73 -14.99 29.90
N ASN A 107 13.57 -15.40 28.63
CA ASN A 107 13.95 -16.73 28.16
C ASN A 107 13.93 -16.84 26.63
N HIS A 108 14.95 -17.55 26.15
CA HIS A 108 15.31 -17.93 24.79
C HIS A 108 14.10 -18.35 23.92
N ILE A 109 13.82 -17.59 22.85
CA ILE A 109 12.70 -17.86 21.93
C ILE A 109 13.16 -18.83 20.84
N GLN A 110 12.70 -20.08 20.90
CA GLN A 110 12.54 -20.92 19.71
C GLN A 110 11.13 -20.68 19.18
N GLU A 111 10.99 -19.75 18.23
CA GLU A 111 9.73 -19.53 17.52
C GLU A 111 9.40 -20.80 16.74
N THR A 112 8.25 -21.44 17.02
CA THR A 112 7.88 -22.67 16.34
C THR A 112 7.42 -22.34 14.91
N GLU A 113 7.73 -23.20 13.93
CA GLU A 113 7.30 -23.02 12.52
C GLU A 113 5.78 -22.85 12.37
N SER A 114 5.01 -23.39 13.31
CA SER A 114 3.55 -23.22 13.37
C SER A 114 3.11 -21.80 13.71
N ASP A 115 3.85 -21.09 14.57
CA ASP A 115 3.50 -19.73 14.99
C ASP A 115 3.77 -18.72 13.87
N ILE A 116 4.87 -18.91 13.12
CA ILE A 116 5.22 -18.12 11.94
C ILE A 116 4.16 -18.28 10.85
N TYR A 117 3.71 -19.52 10.62
CA TYR A 117 2.68 -19.81 9.62
C TYR A 117 1.32 -19.21 9.98
N ASN A 118 0.91 -19.29 11.26
CA ASN A 118 -0.34 -18.70 11.74
C ASN A 118 -0.31 -17.16 11.67
N LYS A 119 0.82 -16.55 12.03
CA LYS A 119 1.01 -15.10 11.95
C LYS A 119 1.01 -14.60 10.52
N SER A 120 1.65 -15.32 9.60
CA SER A 120 1.63 -15.00 8.15
C SER A 120 0.21 -15.07 7.59
N LYS A 121 -0.57 -16.11 7.94
CA LYS A 121 -1.99 -16.21 7.55
C LYS A 121 -2.86 -15.11 8.12
N GLN A 122 -2.57 -14.64 9.33
CA GLN A 122 -3.33 -13.54 9.95
C GLN A 122 -3.00 -12.20 9.29
N ILE A 123 -1.76 -12.01 8.88
CA ILE A 123 -1.32 -10.83 8.11
C ILE A 123 -2.00 -10.81 6.73
N GLU A 124 -2.12 -11.96 6.05
CA GLU A 124 -2.87 -12.07 4.79
C GLU A 124 -4.36 -11.73 4.92
N ASN A 125 -4.91 -11.77 6.15
CA ASN A 125 -6.32 -11.55 6.44
C ASN A 125 -6.57 -10.30 7.29
N ILE A 126 -5.67 -9.31 7.22
CA ILE A 126 -5.89 -8.00 7.85
C ILE A 126 -7.12 -7.35 7.19
N ASP A 127 -8.09 -7.00 8.01
CA ASP A 127 -9.27 -6.29 7.57
C ASP A 127 -8.87 -4.94 6.92
N GLU A 128 -9.21 -4.79 5.65
CA GLU A 128 -8.87 -3.62 4.83
C GLU A 128 -9.42 -2.33 5.45
N GLU A 129 -10.55 -2.40 6.15
CA GLU A 129 -11.15 -1.26 6.84
C GLU A 129 -10.32 -0.84 8.07
N CYS A 130 -9.82 -1.81 8.85
CA CYS A 130 -8.90 -1.59 9.97
C CYS A 130 -7.59 -0.95 9.49
N LEU A 131 -6.98 -1.49 8.43
CA LEU A 131 -5.76 -0.97 7.82
C LEU A 131 -5.92 0.50 7.39
N LYS A 132 -7.00 0.81 6.66
CA LYS A 132 -7.34 2.18 6.24
C LYS A 132 -7.59 3.12 7.42
N ARG A 133 -8.18 2.63 8.50
CA ARG A 133 -8.46 3.43 9.71
C ARG A 133 -7.17 3.81 10.42
N GLN A 134 -6.26 2.87 10.62
CA GLN A 134 -4.99 3.11 11.30
C GLN A 134 -4.06 3.99 10.49
N TYR A 135 -3.98 3.77 9.18
CA TYR A 135 -3.24 4.65 8.28
C TYR A 135 -3.74 6.09 8.37
N ARG A 136 -5.05 6.32 8.26
CA ARG A 136 -5.63 7.68 8.36
C ARG A 136 -5.26 8.35 9.68
N LYS A 137 -5.37 7.64 10.80
CA LYS A 137 -5.04 8.14 12.14
C LYS A 137 -3.56 8.56 12.24
N LEU A 138 -2.65 7.72 11.77
CA LEU A 138 -1.20 7.95 11.87
C LEU A 138 -0.72 9.02 10.89
N ALA A 139 -1.24 9.02 9.66
CA ALA A 139 -0.92 10.03 8.66
C ALA A 139 -1.40 11.43 9.09
N MET A 140 -2.54 11.54 9.77
CA MET A 140 -2.97 12.82 10.38
C MET A 140 -2.07 13.24 11.55
N ARG A 141 -1.61 12.29 12.38
CA ARG A 141 -0.75 12.56 13.55
C ARG A 141 0.64 13.03 13.16
N TYR A 142 1.21 12.45 12.11
CA TYR A 142 2.59 12.71 11.67
C TYR A 142 2.70 13.61 10.43
N HIS A 143 1.61 14.26 10.02
CA HIS A 143 1.62 15.15 8.87
C HIS A 143 2.69 16.25 9.03
N PRO A 144 3.52 16.51 8.00
CA PRO A 144 4.63 17.46 8.10
C PRO A 144 4.21 18.89 8.46
N ASP A 145 3.00 19.31 8.09
CA ASP A 145 2.47 20.64 8.46
C ASP A 145 2.17 20.79 9.96
N LYS A 146 1.82 19.68 10.64
CA LYS A 146 1.49 19.68 12.08
C LYS A 146 2.70 19.29 12.93
N ASN A 147 3.61 18.48 12.37
CA ASN A 147 4.81 18.02 13.05
C ASN A 147 6.02 18.10 12.08
N PRO A 148 6.85 19.14 12.20
CA PRO A 148 8.00 19.33 11.30
C PRO A 148 9.06 18.21 11.40
N GLU A 149 9.16 17.51 12.54
CA GLU A 149 9.99 16.31 12.72
C GLU A 149 9.25 15.00 12.37
N GLY A 150 7.95 15.09 12.07
CA GLY A 150 7.08 13.95 11.78
C GLY A 150 7.28 13.34 10.39
N ARG A 151 8.04 13.98 9.50
CA ARG A 151 8.20 13.58 8.10
C ARG A 151 8.72 12.15 7.93
N GLU A 152 9.73 11.75 8.70
CA GLU A 152 10.28 10.39 8.61
C GLU A 152 9.25 9.34 9.03
N LYS A 153 8.50 9.61 10.11
CA LYS A 153 7.43 8.72 10.59
C LYS A 153 6.27 8.66 9.61
N PHE A 154 5.91 9.76 8.97
CA PHE A 154 4.88 9.79 7.93
C PHE A 154 5.27 8.93 6.73
N LEU A 155 6.52 9.04 6.26
CA LEU A 155 7.03 8.20 5.17
C LEU A 155 7.06 6.72 5.57
N ALA A 156 7.45 6.41 6.81
CA ALA A 156 7.42 5.03 7.33
C ALA A 156 6.00 4.46 7.37
N VAL A 157 5.02 5.24 7.83
CA VAL A 157 3.59 4.88 7.85
C VAL A 157 3.06 4.64 6.44
N GLN A 158 3.44 5.48 5.47
CA GLN A 158 3.07 5.28 4.07
C GLN A 158 3.69 4.00 3.50
N LYS A 159 4.99 3.76 3.73
CA LYS A 159 5.69 2.56 3.27
C LYS A 159 5.10 1.28 3.89
N ALA A 160 4.73 1.33 5.17
CA ALA A 160 4.08 0.23 5.87
C ALA A 160 2.69 -0.06 5.30
N TYR A 161 1.91 0.98 5.00
CA TYR A 161 0.58 0.82 4.42
C TYR A 161 0.64 0.25 3.00
N GLU A 162 1.60 0.69 2.17
CA GLU A 162 1.84 0.12 0.84
C GLU A 162 2.31 -1.35 0.90
N ARG A 163 2.91 -1.79 2.00
CA ARG A 163 3.36 -3.18 2.17
C ARG A 163 2.24 -4.17 2.50
N LEU A 164 1.20 -3.69 3.20
CA LEU A 164 0.10 -4.50 3.72
C LEU A 164 -1.18 -4.42 2.88
N GLN A 165 -1.19 -3.61 1.81
CA GLN A 165 -2.29 -3.49 0.86
C GLN A 165 -2.11 -4.42 -0.34
#